data_AF-A0A4C3B961-F1
#
_entry.id   AF-A0A4C3B961-F1
#
_cell.length_a   1.000
_cell.length_b   1.000
_cell.length_c   1.000
_cell.angle_alpha   90.00
_cell.angle_beta   90.00
_cell.angle_gamma   90.00
#
_symmetry.space_group_name_H-M   'P 1'
#
loop_
_entity.id
_entity.type
_entity.pdbx_description
1 polymer ?
#
loop_
_entity_poly.entity_id
_entity_poly.type
_entity_poly.pdbx_seq_one_letter_code
_entity_poly.pdbx_strand_id
1 'polypeptide(L)'
;MIMSTPWLTPIVADSDHAEANAVSYESLTPTELDSDKAGCYISALNYAYEHPDIRNIAVTGPYGAGKSSVLKTWCKAHNGTLRVLTVSLADFDMQRHVDESNGDSSSDEGTKNTGSVEKSIEYSILQQILYKNKKHELPCSRIDRISDVTAGQILRSASFLTGTILLSGAALFFLAPDYVTTKLSW
;
A
#
# COMPACT_ATOMS: atom_id res chain seq x y z
N MET A 1 32.32 -18.21 8.97
CA MET A 1 32.36 -17.24 10.07
C MET A 1 31.17 -16.30 9.88
N ILE A 2 30.05 -16.61 10.55
CA ILE A 2 28.78 -15.90 10.39
C ILE A 2 28.69 -14.92 11.55
N MET A 3 28.77 -13.62 11.28
CA MET A 3 28.60 -12.58 12.29
C MET A 3 27.11 -12.49 12.64
N SER A 4 26.76 -12.96 13.83
CA SER A 4 25.45 -12.75 14.44
C SER A 4 25.36 -11.31 14.94
N THR A 5 24.41 -10.53 14.41
CA THR A 5 24.10 -9.17 14.87
C THR A 5 23.12 -9.24 16.05
N PRO A 6 23.51 -8.90 17.28
CA PRO A 6 22.73 -9.19 18.50
C PRO A 6 21.67 -8.14 18.83
N TRP A 7 21.35 -7.21 17.93
CA TRP A 7 20.48 -6.06 18.24
C TRP A 7 19.05 -6.17 17.70
N LEU A 8 18.67 -7.36 17.18
CA LEU A 8 17.37 -7.61 16.54
C LEU A 8 16.78 -8.96 16.95
N THR A 9 16.90 -9.34 18.22
CA THR A 9 16.06 -10.42 18.78
C THR A 9 14.80 -9.79 19.37
N PRO A 10 13.60 -10.06 18.81
CA PRO A 10 12.38 -9.73 19.51
C PRO A 10 12.39 -10.52 20.81
N ILE A 11 12.17 -9.82 21.92
CA ILE A 11 12.04 -10.43 23.24
C ILE A 11 10.80 -11.32 23.18
N VAL A 12 11.00 -12.61 22.94
CA VAL A 12 10.01 -13.65 23.23
C VAL A 12 10.11 -13.86 24.74
N ALA A 13 9.26 -13.14 25.47
CA ALA A 13 9.08 -13.37 26.89
C ALA A 13 8.31 -14.70 27.06
N ASP A 14 9.01 -15.68 27.60
CA ASP A 14 8.48 -16.93 28.11
C ASP A 14 7.40 -16.62 29.15
N SER A 15 6.21 -17.17 28.96
CA SER A 15 5.02 -16.86 29.74
C SER A 15 4.79 -17.91 30.82
N ASP A 16 5.29 -17.66 32.03
CA ASP A 16 4.82 -18.34 33.23
C ASP A 16 4.42 -17.30 34.30
N HIS A 17 3.11 -17.08 34.35
CA HIS A 17 2.22 -16.51 35.37
C HIS A 17 2.81 -15.70 36.56
N ALA A 18 2.48 -14.40 36.60
CA ALA A 18 2.02 -13.71 37.82
C ALA A 18 1.37 -12.36 37.48
N GLU A 19 0.17 -12.13 38.00
CA GLU A 19 -0.71 -10.98 37.74
C GLU A 19 -0.06 -9.62 38.04
N ALA A 20 0.06 -8.80 37.00
CA ALA A 20 0.15 -7.34 37.10
C ALA A 20 -0.52 -6.77 35.85
N ASN A 21 -1.60 -6.00 36.03
CA ASN A 21 -2.43 -5.34 35.01
C ASN A 21 -1.72 -5.09 33.66
N ALA A 22 -1.75 -6.08 32.77
CA ALA A 22 -1.37 -5.89 31.38
C ALA A 22 -2.63 -5.41 30.67
N VAL A 23 -2.78 -4.08 30.55
CA VAL A 23 -3.78 -3.51 29.65
C VAL A 23 -3.37 -3.94 28.24
N SER A 24 -3.93 -5.05 27.78
CA SER A 24 -3.77 -5.51 26.41
C SER A 24 -4.54 -4.55 25.52
N TYR A 25 -3.82 -3.82 24.66
CA TYR A 25 -4.45 -2.97 23.66
C TYR A 25 -4.97 -3.87 22.53
N GLU A 26 -6.29 -3.87 22.32
CA GLU A 26 -6.90 -4.52 21.17
C GLU A 26 -6.93 -3.54 19.98
N SER A 27 -6.44 -4.00 18.83
CA SER A 27 -6.46 -3.19 17.62
C SER A 27 -7.89 -3.04 17.11
N LEU A 28 -8.34 -1.79 16.95
CA LEU A 28 -9.64 -1.46 16.35
C LEU A 28 -9.64 -1.56 14.82
N THR A 29 -8.57 -2.11 14.23
CA THR A 29 -8.55 -2.46 12.81
C THR A 29 -9.57 -3.55 12.51
N PRO A 30 -10.02 -3.69 11.25
CA PRO A 30 -10.88 -4.81 10.88
C PRO A 30 -10.22 -6.17 11.16
N THR A 31 -10.64 -6.80 12.25
CA THR A 31 -10.21 -8.13 12.70
C THR A 31 -11.15 -9.19 12.16
N GLU A 32 -10.69 -10.43 12.09
CA GLU A 32 -11.56 -11.56 11.73
C GLU A 32 -12.48 -11.87 12.91
N LEU A 33 -13.78 -11.99 12.62
CA LEU A 33 -14.75 -12.35 13.64
C LEU A 33 -14.89 -13.86 13.70
N ASP A 34 -15.02 -14.38 14.93
CA ASP A 34 -15.46 -15.75 15.16
C ASP A 34 -16.82 -16.00 14.48
N SER A 35 -17.01 -17.22 13.98
CA SER A 35 -18.21 -17.63 13.24
C SER A 35 -19.50 -17.34 14.00
N ASP A 36 -19.45 -17.36 15.33
CA ASP A 36 -20.63 -17.28 16.19
C ASP A 36 -21.21 -15.86 16.27
N LYS A 37 -20.37 -14.83 16.21
CA LYS A 37 -20.82 -13.42 16.25
C LYS A 37 -21.19 -12.88 14.86
N ALA A 38 -20.53 -13.37 13.82
CA ALA A 38 -20.74 -12.91 12.44
C ALA A 38 -21.64 -13.82 11.60
N GLY A 39 -22.01 -15.01 12.11
CA GLY A 39 -22.64 -16.07 11.32
C GLY A 39 -23.90 -15.66 10.58
N CYS A 40 -24.76 -14.84 11.19
CA CYS A 40 -25.97 -14.32 10.55
C CYS A 40 -25.66 -13.40 9.34
N TYR A 41 -24.62 -12.57 9.43
CA TYR A 41 -24.22 -11.70 8.32
C TYR A 41 -23.51 -12.49 7.22
N ILE A 42 -22.67 -13.46 7.60
CA ILE A 42 -21.99 -14.35 6.66
C ILE A 42 -23.00 -15.21 5.89
N SER A 43 -24.03 -15.74 6.56
CA SER A 43 -25.08 -16.53 5.89
C SER A 43 -25.89 -15.67 4.92
N ALA A 44 -26.21 -14.42 5.27
CA ALA A 44 -26.88 -13.49 4.36
C ALA A 44 -26.02 -13.17 3.12
N LEU A 45 -24.70 -13.00 3.29
CA LEU A 45 -23.78 -12.79 2.17
C LEU A 45 -23.65 -14.04 1.28
N ASN A 46 -23.62 -15.23 1.87
CA ASN A 46 -23.62 -16.50 1.12
C ASN A 46 -24.91 -16.67 0.32
N TYR A 47 -26.06 -16.38 0.93
CA TYR A 47 -27.35 -16.39 0.22
C TYR A 47 -27.32 -15.45 -0.99
N ALA A 48 -26.84 -14.22 -0.80
CA ALA A 48 -26.72 -13.27 -1.90
C ALA A 48 -25.75 -13.73 -3.00
N TYR A 49 -24.67 -14.43 -2.62
CA TYR A 49 -23.68 -14.95 -3.57
C TYR A 49 -24.20 -16.13 -4.41
N GLU A 50 -25.05 -16.98 -3.85
CA GLU A 50 -25.66 -18.11 -4.56
C GLU A 50 -26.71 -17.68 -5.60
N HIS A 51 -27.21 -16.45 -5.48
CA HIS A 51 -28.29 -15.90 -6.32
C HIS A 51 -27.75 -14.87 -7.32
N PRO A 52 -27.55 -15.22 -8.61
CA PRO A 52 -26.87 -14.36 -9.60
C PRO A 52 -27.65 -13.11 -10.03
N ASP A 53 -28.93 -13.02 -9.66
CA ASP A 53 -29.76 -11.83 -9.79
C ASP A 53 -29.40 -10.75 -8.77
N ILE A 54 -28.83 -11.11 -7.62
CA ILE A 54 -28.39 -10.18 -6.59
C ILE A 54 -26.98 -9.68 -6.91
N ARG A 55 -26.88 -8.43 -7.38
CA ARG A 55 -25.59 -7.81 -7.78
C ARG A 55 -25.14 -6.67 -6.87
N ASN A 56 -26.07 -6.04 -6.16
CA ASN A 56 -25.84 -4.85 -5.37
C ASN A 56 -26.22 -5.13 -3.91
N ILE A 57 -25.22 -5.12 -3.02
CA ILE A 57 -25.42 -5.37 -1.59
C ILE A 57 -25.01 -4.11 -0.83
N ALA A 58 -25.91 -3.60 -0.01
CA ALA A 58 -25.63 -2.49 0.90
C ALA A 58 -25.46 -3.02 2.33
N VAL A 59 -24.32 -2.73 2.96
CA VAL A 59 -24.05 -3.05 4.36
C VAL A 59 -24.14 -1.78 5.20
N THR A 60 -25.16 -1.68 6.03
CA THR A 60 -25.45 -0.48 6.84
C THR A 60 -25.21 -0.73 8.33
N GLY A 61 -24.83 0.31 9.06
CA GLY A 61 -24.64 0.24 10.51
C GLY A 61 -23.79 1.40 11.02
N PRO A 62 -23.80 1.68 12.33
CA PRO A 62 -23.06 2.79 12.91
C PRO A 62 -21.54 2.66 12.69
N TYR A 63 -20.81 3.76 12.85
CA TYR A 63 -19.35 3.72 12.83
C TYR A 63 -18.84 2.77 13.93
N GLY A 64 -17.81 1.98 13.62
CA GLY A 64 -17.30 0.95 14.54
C GLY A 64 -18.14 -0.33 14.66
N ALA A 65 -19.28 -0.47 13.97
CA ALA A 65 -20.11 -1.68 14.01
C ALA A 65 -19.48 -2.95 13.38
N GLY A 66 -18.23 -2.89 12.92
CA GLY A 66 -17.55 -4.05 12.32
C GLY A 66 -17.93 -4.35 10.87
N LYS A 67 -18.54 -3.40 10.12
CA LYS A 67 -18.92 -3.59 8.71
C LYS A 67 -17.76 -4.09 7.84
N SER A 68 -16.61 -3.43 7.91
CA SER A 68 -15.40 -3.82 7.19
C SER A 68 -14.85 -5.16 7.66
N SER A 69 -15.00 -5.48 8.95
CA SER A 69 -14.55 -6.75 9.55
C SER A 69 -15.37 -7.94 9.04
N VAL A 70 -16.70 -7.79 8.95
CA VAL A 70 -17.59 -8.82 8.37
C VAL A 70 -17.26 -9.08 6.91
N LEU A 71 -17.13 -8.02 6.10
CA LEU A 71 -16.77 -8.17 4.67
C LEU A 71 -15.41 -8.82 4.48
N LYS A 72 -14.41 -8.43 5.29
CA LYS A 72 -13.06 -9.01 5.26
C LYS A 72 -13.09 -10.50 5.65
N THR A 73 -13.84 -10.86 6.68
CA THR A 73 -14.02 -12.25 7.13
C THR A 73 -14.66 -13.10 6.02
N TRP A 74 -15.73 -12.59 5.38
CA TRP A 74 -16.41 -13.29 4.28
C TRP A 74 -15.50 -13.51 3.06
N CYS A 75 -14.75 -12.47 2.66
CA CYS A 75 -13.83 -12.56 1.52
C CYS A 75 -12.71 -13.57 1.78
N LYS A 76 -12.18 -13.64 3.02
CA LYS A 76 -11.13 -14.58 3.37
C LYS A 76 -11.63 -16.04 3.40
N ALA A 77 -12.87 -16.27 3.84
CA ALA A 77 -13.46 -17.62 3.81
C ALA A 77 -13.51 -18.21 2.38
N HIS A 78 -13.57 -17.35 1.35
CA HIS A 78 -13.61 -17.72 -0.06
C HIS A 78 -12.28 -17.46 -0.80
N ASN A 79 -11.18 -17.37 -0.04
CA ASN A 79 -9.86 -17.09 -0.62
C ASN A 79 -9.48 -18.16 -1.64
N GLY A 80 -9.19 -17.75 -2.88
CA GLY A 80 -8.83 -18.63 -4.00
C GLY A 80 -9.94 -18.87 -5.03
N THR A 81 -11.21 -18.81 -4.62
CA THR A 81 -12.35 -18.96 -5.55
C THR A 81 -12.82 -17.60 -6.08
N LEU A 82 -12.73 -16.56 -5.24
CA LEU A 82 -13.18 -15.21 -5.56
C LEU A 82 -12.02 -14.27 -5.91
N ARG A 83 -12.19 -13.50 -6.99
CA ARG A 83 -11.34 -12.35 -7.28
C ARG A 83 -11.96 -11.11 -6.64
N VAL A 84 -11.51 -10.78 -5.44
CA VAL A 84 -12.01 -9.63 -4.68
C VAL A 84 -11.15 -8.38 -4.97
N LEU A 85 -11.82 -7.25 -5.13
CA LEU A 85 -11.21 -5.93 -5.18
C LEU A 85 -11.87 -5.04 -4.12
N THR A 86 -11.09 -4.66 -3.11
CA THR A 86 -11.52 -3.73 -2.07
C THR A 86 -11.14 -2.32 -2.47
N VAL A 87 -12.12 -1.43 -2.52
CA VAL A 87 -11.95 0.00 -2.82
C VAL A 87 -12.43 0.78 -1.60
N SER A 88 -11.63 1.72 -1.12
CA SER A 88 -11.94 2.58 0.02
C SER A 88 -11.92 4.04 -0.43
N LEU A 89 -13.06 4.73 -0.33
CA LEU A 89 -13.15 6.16 -0.65
C LEU A 89 -12.59 7.05 0.47
N ALA A 90 -12.50 6.52 1.71
CA ALA A 90 -12.04 7.30 2.86
C ALA A 90 -10.53 7.58 2.86
N ASP A 91 -9.75 6.82 2.08
CA ASP A 91 -8.29 6.88 2.07
C ASP A 91 -7.74 7.82 0.98
N PHE A 92 -8.59 8.21 0.03
CA PHE A 92 -8.22 9.14 -1.04
C PHE A 92 -8.76 10.52 -0.70
N ASP A 93 -7.86 11.50 -0.80
CA ASP A 93 -8.08 12.91 -0.52
C ASP A 93 -9.07 13.51 -1.54
N MET A 94 -10.34 13.15 -1.37
CA MET A 94 -11.48 13.64 -2.13
C MET A 94 -11.68 15.16 -1.94
N GLN A 95 -10.98 15.73 -0.95
CA GLN A 95 -11.02 17.14 -0.57
C GLN A 95 -10.18 18.04 -1.48
N ARG A 96 -9.05 17.56 -2.03
CA ARG A 96 -8.13 18.40 -2.81
C ARG A 96 -8.76 19.05 -4.04
N HIS A 97 -9.76 18.43 -4.65
CA HIS A 97 -10.42 18.97 -5.84
C HIS A 97 -11.57 19.96 -5.54
N VAL A 98 -11.99 20.08 -4.27
CA VAL A 98 -13.02 21.05 -3.87
C VAL A 98 -12.41 22.42 -3.56
N ASP A 99 -11.15 22.46 -3.10
CA ASP A 99 -10.52 23.69 -2.65
C ASP A 99 -9.87 24.51 -3.79
N GLU A 100 -9.46 23.89 -4.89
CA GLU A 100 -8.89 24.62 -6.04
C GLU A 100 -9.93 25.31 -6.93
N SER A 101 -11.22 24.95 -6.86
CA SER A 101 -12.28 25.57 -7.67
C SER A 101 -12.88 26.83 -7.05
N ASN A 102 -12.57 27.17 -5.80
CA ASN A 102 -13.09 28.37 -5.13
C ASN A 102 -12.27 29.65 -5.42
N GLY A 103 -11.31 29.57 -6.35
CA GLY A 103 -10.32 30.60 -6.62
C GLY A 103 -10.62 31.57 -7.76
N ASP A 104 -11.66 31.39 -8.59
CA ASP A 104 -12.00 32.42 -9.58
C ASP A 104 -13.47 32.37 -10.07
N SER A 105 -14.14 33.48 -9.81
CA SER A 105 -15.25 34.11 -10.54
C SER A 105 -16.46 33.29 -11.08
N SER A 106 -17.62 33.75 -10.58
CA SER A 106 -18.86 34.04 -11.32
C SER A 106 -19.82 32.88 -11.66
N SER A 107 -20.88 32.84 -10.85
CA SER A 107 -22.28 32.66 -11.28
C SER A 107 -22.56 31.56 -12.30
N ASP A 108 -22.76 30.31 -11.84
CA ASP A 108 -23.82 29.36 -12.28
C ASP A 108 -23.65 27.99 -11.56
N GLU A 109 -23.63 27.98 -10.22
CA GLU A 109 -22.85 27.00 -9.44
C GLU A 109 -23.59 25.77 -8.87
N GLY A 110 -24.88 25.58 -9.12
CA GLY A 110 -25.59 24.40 -8.58
C GLY A 110 -25.26 23.08 -9.28
N THR A 111 -25.00 23.13 -10.59
CA THR A 111 -24.95 21.92 -11.45
C THR A 111 -23.53 21.54 -11.88
N LYS A 112 -22.59 22.50 -11.90
CA LYS A 112 -21.18 22.23 -12.29
C LYS A 112 -20.38 21.57 -11.16
N ASN A 113 -20.72 21.90 -9.92
CA ASN A 113 -20.01 21.40 -8.73
C ASN A 113 -20.28 19.90 -8.50
N THR A 114 -21.49 19.40 -8.75
CA THR A 114 -21.83 17.97 -8.62
C THR A 114 -21.09 17.11 -9.64
N GLY A 115 -21.01 17.55 -10.90
CA GLY A 115 -20.27 16.83 -11.94
C GLY A 115 -18.76 16.80 -11.73
N SER A 116 -18.19 17.78 -11.03
CA SER A 116 -16.77 17.78 -10.66
C SER A 116 -16.48 16.74 -9.55
N VAL A 117 -17.37 16.66 -8.57
CA VAL A 117 -17.29 15.66 -7.48
C VAL A 117 -17.46 14.24 -8.02
N GLU A 118 -18.42 14.01 -8.91
CA GLU A 118 -18.64 12.71 -9.55
C GLU A 118 -17.39 12.24 -10.31
N LYS A 119 -16.81 13.10 -11.15
CA LYS A 119 -15.56 12.81 -11.87
C LYS A 119 -14.39 12.51 -10.93
N SER A 120 -14.33 13.18 -9.78
CA SER A 120 -13.29 12.95 -8.77
C SER A 120 -13.46 11.59 -8.10
N ILE A 121 -14.70 11.19 -7.79
CA ILE A 121 -15.01 9.85 -7.27
C ILE A 121 -14.65 8.79 -8.30
N GLU A 122 -15.11 8.95 -9.55
CA GLU A 122 -14.80 8.04 -10.64
C GLU A 122 -13.29 7.86 -10.83
N TYR A 123 -12.56 8.98 -10.87
CA TYR A 123 -11.10 8.96 -10.99
C TYR A 123 -10.45 8.25 -9.80
N SER A 124 -10.91 8.50 -8.57
CA SER A 124 -10.38 7.84 -7.36
C SER A 124 -10.61 6.32 -7.37
N ILE A 125 -11.77 5.87 -7.85
CA ILE A 125 -12.11 4.45 -8.00
C ILE A 125 -11.22 3.82 -9.08
N LEU A 126 -11.12 4.46 -10.25
CA LEU A 126 -10.25 3.99 -11.34
C LEU A 126 -8.80 3.88 -10.91
N GLN A 127 -8.30 4.87 -10.16
CA GLN A 127 -6.95 4.88 -9.64
C GLN A 127 -6.70 3.69 -8.71
N GLN A 128 -7.61 3.40 -7.77
CA GLN A 128 -7.52 2.24 -6.88
C GLN A 128 -7.55 0.90 -7.64
N ILE A 129 -8.39 0.78 -8.67
CA ILE A 129 -8.45 -0.41 -9.53
C ILE A 129 -7.13 -0.59 -10.29
N LEU A 130 -6.64 0.48 -10.92
CA LEU A 130 -5.47 0.40 -11.79
C LEU A 130 -4.19 0.17 -10.99
N TYR A 131 -4.02 0.81 -9.83
CA TYR A 131 -2.84 0.69 -8.97
C TYR A 131 -2.61 -0.71 -8.40
N LYS A 132 -3.63 -1.57 -8.37
CA LYS A 132 -3.46 -2.98 -7.97
C LYS A 132 -2.53 -3.76 -8.91
N ASN A 133 -2.46 -3.37 -10.18
CA ASN A 133 -1.64 -4.04 -11.20
C ASN A 133 -0.25 -3.38 -11.33
N LYS A 134 0.72 -4.09 -11.89
CA LYS A 134 2.07 -3.54 -12.09
C LYS A 134 2.11 -2.64 -13.33
N LYS A 135 3.01 -1.64 -13.35
CA LYS A 135 3.17 -0.70 -14.48
C LYS A 135 3.37 -1.41 -15.83
N HIS A 136 4.10 -2.53 -15.83
CA HIS A 136 4.38 -3.30 -17.04
C HIS A 136 3.16 -4.08 -17.60
N GLU A 137 2.14 -4.36 -16.79
CA GLU A 137 0.90 -5.03 -17.21
C GLU A 137 -0.06 -4.05 -17.91
N LEU A 138 0.12 -2.75 -17.67
CA LEU A 138 -0.72 -1.68 -18.20
C LEU A 138 0.13 -0.56 -18.84
N PRO A 139 0.88 -0.85 -19.91
CA PRO A 139 1.84 0.09 -20.51
C PRO A 139 1.17 1.35 -21.10
N CYS A 140 -0.09 1.24 -21.52
CA CYS A 140 -0.86 2.36 -22.10
C CYS A 140 -1.69 3.14 -21.06
N SER A 141 -1.56 2.82 -19.78
CA SER A 141 -2.26 3.55 -18.71
C SER A 141 -1.65 4.94 -18.53
N ARG A 142 -2.47 5.99 -18.68
CA ARG A 142 -2.07 7.39 -18.41
C ARG A 142 -2.01 7.73 -16.91
N ILE A 143 -2.45 6.83 -16.04
CA ILE A 143 -2.33 7.02 -14.59
C ILE A 143 -0.88 6.82 -14.18
N ASP A 144 -0.30 7.87 -13.60
CA ASP A 144 1.09 7.87 -13.16
C ASP A 144 1.30 6.87 -12.01
N ARG A 145 2.39 6.12 -12.07
CA ARG A 145 2.63 5.00 -11.14
C ARG A 145 4.08 5.00 -10.72
N ILE A 146 4.30 4.87 -9.42
CA ILE A 146 5.62 4.64 -8.85
C ILE A 146 6.13 3.33 -9.45
N SER A 147 7.25 3.40 -10.17
CA SER A 147 7.92 2.22 -10.69
C SER A 147 8.82 1.64 -9.63
N ASP A 148 8.66 0.35 -9.34
CA ASP A 148 9.60 -0.36 -8.48
C ASP A 148 10.97 -0.42 -9.16
N VAL A 149 11.96 0.24 -8.56
CA VAL A 149 13.37 0.04 -8.93
C VAL A 149 13.78 -1.36 -8.49
N THR A 150 14.09 -2.21 -9.47
CA THR A 150 14.49 -3.60 -9.18
C THR A 150 15.92 -3.62 -8.66
N ALA A 151 16.23 -4.49 -7.69
CA ALA A 151 17.58 -4.64 -7.13
C ALA A 151 18.67 -4.81 -8.20
N GLY A 152 18.36 -5.50 -9.30
CA GLY A 152 19.27 -5.64 -10.45
C GLY A 152 19.55 -4.33 -11.20
N GLN A 153 18.57 -3.41 -11.28
CA GLN A 153 18.79 -2.08 -11.87
C GLN A 153 19.70 -1.23 -10.97
N ILE A 154 19.52 -1.33 -9.64
CA ILE A 154 20.37 -0.67 -8.63
C ILE A 154 21.79 -1.23 -8.68
N LEU A 155 21.96 -2.55 -8.76
CA LEU A 155 23.28 -3.18 -8.85
C LEU A 155 23.99 -2.80 -10.15
N ARG A 156 23.26 -2.72 -11.27
CA ARG A 156 23.82 -2.30 -12.56
C ARG A 156 24.27 -0.84 -12.52
N SER A 157 23.47 0.06 -11.95
CA SER A 157 23.87 1.47 -11.83
C SER A 157 25.04 1.64 -10.86
N ALA A 158 25.04 0.92 -9.73
CA ALA A 158 26.17 0.91 -8.79
C ALA A 158 27.46 0.40 -9.44
N SER A 159 27.39 -0.67 -10.24
CA SER A 159 28.56 -1.22 -10.95
C SER A 159 29.16 -0.23 -11.96
N PHE A 160 28.31 0.57 -12.63
CA PHE A 160 28.77 1.58 -13.56
C PHE A 160 29.49 2.71 -12.83
N LEU A 161 28.92 3.20 -11.72
CA LEU A 161 29.53 4.24 -10.90
C LEU A 161 30.88 3.81 -10.33
N THR A 162 30.96 2.62 -9.72
CA THR A 162 32.23 2.12 -9.16
C THR A 162 33.28 1.89 -10.24
N GLY A 163 32.87 1.41 -11.42
CA GLY A 163 33.77 1.24 -12.57
C GLY A 163 34.43 2.54 -13.02
N THR A 164 33.66 3.65 -13.08
CA THR A 164 34.23 4.96 -13.48
C THR A 164 35.25 5.51 -12.47
N ILE A 165 35.00 5.30 -11.17
CA ILE A 165 35.90 5.73 -10.09
C ILE A 165 37.20 4.91 -10.13
N LEU A 166 37.11 3.59 -10.30
CA LEU A 166 38.27 2.71 -10.42
C LEU A 166 39.12 3.05 -11.66
N LEU A 167 38.48 3.29 -12.80
CA LEU A 167 39.17 3.67 -14.03
C LEU A 167 39.90 5.01 -13.88
N SER A 168 39.26 6.00 -13.24
CA SER A 168 39.90 7.29 -12.94
C SER A 168 41.10 7.13 -12.00
N GLY A 169 40.99 6.29 -10.96
CA GLY A 169 42.09 6.01 -10.05
C GLY A 169 43.27 5.32 -10.74
N ALA A 170 43.00 4.34 -11.60
CA ALA A 170 44.01 3.65 -12.39
C ALA A 170 44.71 4.59 -13.38
N ALA A 171 43.96 5.50 -14.02
CA ALA A 171 44.54 6.51 -14.91
C ALA A 171 45.49 7.45 -14.16
N LEU A 172 45.12 7.92 -12.96
CA LEU A 172 45.99 8.73 -12.11
C LEU A 172 47.26 7.98 -11.70
N PHE A 173 47.14 6.70 -11.34
CA PHE A 173 48.28 5.85 -11.00
C PHE A 173 49.25 5.66 -12.18
N PHE A 174 48.73 5.48 -13.39
CA PHE A 174 49.55 5.27 -14.59
C PHE A 174 50.19 6.57 -15.12
N LEU A 175 49.49 7.71 -15.01
CA LEU A 175 49.95 8.99 -15.54
C LEU A 175 50.96 9.70 -14.62
N ALA A 176 50.87 9.48 -13.30
CA ALA A 176 51.74 10.13 -12.31
C ALA A 176 52.12 9.19 -11.15
N PRO A 177 52.92 8.13 -11.40
CA PRO A 177 53.31 7.17 -10.36
C PRO A 177 54.06 7.84 -9.21
N ASP A 178 54.93 8.82 -9.47
CA ASP A 178 55.71 9.53 -8.46
C ASP A 178 54.87 10.40 -7.51
N TYR A 179 53.70 10.87 -7.97
CA TYR A 179 52.80 11.67 -7.12
C TYR A 179 52.10 10.83 -6.06
N VAL A 180 51.76 9.58 -6.39
CA VAL A 180 51.08 8.66 -5.47
C VAL A 180 52.06 8.08 -4.46
N THR A 181 53.29 7.75 -4.88
CA THR A 181 54.31 7.15 -4.00
C THR A 181 54.86 8.15 -2.98
N THR A 182 55.08 9.42 -3.36
CA THR A 182 55.61 10.46 -2.46
C THR A 182 54.64 10.93 -1.38
N LYS A 183 53.33 10.75 -1.58
CA LYS A 183 52.28 11.06 -0.59
C LYS A 183 51.93 9.88 0.34
N LEU A 184 52.29 8.65 -0.05
CA LEU A 184 52.05 7.44 0.76
C LEU A 184 53.27 7.05 1.62
N SER A 185 54.47 7.55 1.31
CA SER A 185 55.62 7.48 2.21
C SER A 185 55.47 8.54 3.31
N TRP A 186 54.90 8.15 4.44
CA TRP A 186 55.08 8.84 5.72
C TRP A 186 56.45 8.50 6.30
#